data_AF-A0A426CZ37-F1
#
_entry.id   AF-A0A426CZ37-F1
#
_cell.length_a   1.000
_cell.length_b   1.000
_cell.length_c   1.000
_cell.angle_alpha   90.00
_cell.angle_beta   90.00
_cell.angle_gamma   90.00
#
_symmetry.space_group_name_H-M   'P 1'
#
loop_
_entity.id
_entity.type
_entity.pdbx_description
1 polymer ?
#
loop_
_entity_poly.entity_id
_entity_poly.type
_entity_poly.pdbx_seq_one_letter_code
_entity_poly.pdbx_strand_id
1 'polypeptide(L)' 'MLPPPRLTREILDEDLQIIRATLVVLHDDLHRLSSDAGDAVKRALASIDEARSAVTCSQTADIANG' A
#
# COMPACT_ATOMS: atom_id res chain seq x y z
N MET A 1 15.40 10.80 21.67
CA MET A 1 14.30 10.15 20.94
C MET A 1 14.91 9.11 20.02
N LEU A 2 14.62 7.82 20.19
CA LEU A 2 15.05 6.81 19.21
C LEU A 2 14.19 6.97 17.95
N PRO A 3 14.78 6.94 16.74
CA PRO A 3 13.99 6.86 15.51
C PRO A 3 13.13 5.59 15.57
N PRO A 4 11.88 5.62 15.06
CA PRO A 4 11.06 4.41 15.00
C PRO A 4 11.85 3.33 14.23
N PRO A 5 11.86 2.09 14.70
CA PRO A 5 12.73 1.05 14.16
C PRO A 5 12.42 0.84 12.68
N ARG A 6 13.43 0.97 11.81
CA ARG A 6 13.30 0.82 10.35
C ARG A 6 12.57 -0.46 9.92
N LEU A 7 12.69 -1.51 10.74
CA LEU A 7 11.95 -2.78 10.64
C LEU A 7 10.42 -2.62 10.53
N THR A 8 9.80 -1.69 11.27
CA THR A 8 8.33 -1.55 11.23
C THR A 8 7.82 -0.95 9.92
N ARG A 9 8.67 -0.20 9.20
CA ARG A 9 8.32 0.41 7.93
C ARG A 9 8.48 -0.56 6.76
N GLU A 10 9.49 -1.43 6.79
CA GLU A 10 9.65 -2.52 5.81
C GLU A 10 8.52 -3.55 5.94
N ILE A 11 8.21 -3.98 7.17
CA ILE A 11 7.05 -4.86 7.43
C ILE A 11 5.74 -4.22 6.93
N LEU A 12 5.56 -2.91 7.14
CA LEU A 12 4.39 -2.21 6.65
C LEU A 12 4.31 -2.17 5.11
N ASP A 13 5.42 -1.97 4.40
CA ASP A 13 5.41 -2.03 2.92
C ASP A 13 5.11 -3.44 2.42
N GLU A 14 5.68 -4.47 3.05
CA GLU A 14 5.39 -5.88 2.74
C GLU A 14 3.90 -6.21 2.94
N ASP A 15 3.32 -5.83 4.07
CA ASP A 15 1.91 -6.04 4.37
C ASP A 15 1.01 -5.31 3.36
N LEU A 16 1.33 -4.05 3.03
CA LEU A 16 0.60 -3.29 2.01
C LEU A 16 0.70 -3.94 0.63
N GLN A 17 1.86 -4.49 0.28
CA GLN A 17 2.06 -5.20 -0.98
C GLN A 17 1.24 -6.50 -1.05
N ILE A 18 1.13 -7.24 0.06
CA ILE A 18 0.30 -8.45 0.16
C ILE A 18 -1.19 -8.11 -0.01
N ILE A 19 -1.67 -7.09 0.70
CA ILE A 19 -3.06 -6.65 0.61
C ILE A 19 -3.37 -6.18 -0.81
N ARG A 20 -2.47 -5.38 -1.42
CA ARG A 20 -2.59 -4.93 -2.81
C ARG A 20 -2.71 -6.10 -3.78
N ALA A 21 -1.79 -7.06 -3.71
CA ALA A 21 -1.81 -8.23 -4.59
C ALA A 21 -3.13 -9.02 -4.46
N THR A 22 -3.60 -9.19 -3.23
CA THR A 22 -4.87 -9.86 -2.94
C THR A 22 -6.06 -9.14 -3.58
N LEU A 23 -6.12 -7.81 -3.42
CA LEU A 23 -7.19 -6.99 -3.98
C LEU A 23 -7.18 -6.98 -5.51
N VAL A 24 -6.01 -6.99 -6.15
CA VAL A 24 -5.90 -7.09 -7.62
C VAL A 24 -6.49 -8.41 -8.12
N VAL A 25 -6.19 -9.53 -7.45
CA VAL A 25 -6.73 -10.85 -7.84
C VAL A 25 -8.25 -10.89 -7.70
N LEU A 26 -8.79 -10.31 -6.63
CA LEU A 26 -10.22 -10.35 -6.34
C LEU A 26 -11.04 -9.30 -7.11
N HIS A 27 -10.40 -8.29 -7.70
CA HIS A 27 -11.10 -7.15 -8.30
C HIS A 27 -12.11 -7.58 -9.37
N ASP A 28 -11.70 -8.41 -10.33
CA ASP A 28 -12.55 -8.77 -11.47
C ASP A 28 -13.73 -9.63 -11.03
N ASP A 29 -13.52 -10.52 -10.07
CA ASP A 29 -14.58 -11.35 -9.47
C ASP A 29 -15.57 -10.48 -8.69
N LEU A 30 -15.07 -9.55 -7.89
CA LEU A 30 -15.91 -8.62 -7.12
C LEU A 30 -16.68 -7.68 -8.04
N HIS A 31 -16.07 -7.16 -9.11
CA HIS A 31 -16.72 -6.29 -10.07
C HIS A 31 -17.80 -7.03 -10.87
N ARG A 32 -17.58 -8.31 -11.22
CA ARG A 32 -18.60 -9.16 -11.86
C ARG A 32 -19.80 -9.43 -10.96
N LEU A 33 -19.57 -9.57 -9.65
CA LEU A 33 -20.64 -9.79 -8.67
C LEU A 33 -21.36 -8.47 -8.32
N SER A 34 -20.63 -7.36 -8.27
CA SER A 34 -21.15 -6.04 -7.95
C SER A 34 -20.20 -4.95 -8.47
N SER A 35 -20.71 -4.10 -9.37
CA SER A 35 -19.95 -2.95 -9.88
C SER A 35 -19.43 -2.07 -8.74
N ASP A 36 -20.28 -1.79 -7.74
CA ASP A 36 -19.93 -0.97 -6.57
C ASP A 36 -18.81 -1.59 -5.73
N ALA A 37 -18.81 -2.93 -5.59
CA ALA A 37 -17.74 -3.63 -4.90
C ALA A 37 -16.42 -3.55 -5.67
N GLY A 38 -16.44 -3.72 -7.00
CA GLY A 38 -15.27 -3.51 -7.84
C GLY A 38 -14.72 -2.09 -7.76
N ASP A 39 -15.61 -1.08 -7.79
CA ASP A 39 -15.23 0.32 -7.64
C ASP A 39 -14.64 0.63 -6.25
N ALA A 40 -15.15 -0.02 -5.21
CA ALA A 40 -14.58 0.08 -3.86
C ALA A 40 -13.17 -0.53 -3.79
N VAL A 41 -12.95 -1.69 -4.41
CA VAL A 41 -11.62 -2.31 -4.53
C VAL A 41 -10.66 -1.40 -5.29
N LYS A 42 -11.11 -0.82 -6.40
CA LYS A 42 -10.29 0.13 -7.18
C LYS A 42 -9.87 1.35 -6.36
N ARG A 43 -10.78 1.91 -5.54
CA ARG A 43 -10.45 2.99 -4.60
C ARG A 43 -9.44 2.54 -3.54
N ALA A 44 -9.63 1.35 -2.96
CA ALA A 44 -8.70 0.81 -1.98
C ALA A 44 -7.29 0.59 -2.55
N LEU A 45 -7.17 0.09 -3.78
CA LEU A 45 -5.90 -0.06 -4.48
C LEU A 45 -5.19 1.29 -4.66
N ALA A 46 -5.91 2.34 -5.06
CA ALA A 46 -5.36 3.68 -5.19
C ALA A 46 -4.83 4.23 -3.86
N SER A 47 -5.58 4.04 -2.76
CA SER A 47 -5.13 4.45 -1.43
C SER A 47 -3.90 3.69 -0.94
N ILE A 48 -3.77 2.40 -1.27
CA ILE A 48 -2.58 1.61 -0.95
C ILE A 48 -1.36 2.12 -1.74
N ASP A 49 -1.53 2.38 -3.03
CA ASP A 49 -0.44 2.90 -3.87
C ASP A 49 0.04 4.29 -3.38
N GLU A 50 -0.88 5.14 -2.92
CA GLU A 50 -0.55 6.42 -2.29
C GLU A 50 0.21 6.23 -0.98
N ALA A 51 -0.27 5.35 -0.08
CA ALA A 51 0.38 5.06 1.19
C ALA A 51 1.81 4.53 0.99
N ARG A 52 2.02 3.61 0.05
CA ARG A 52 3.34 3.07 -0.30
C ARG A 52 4.27 4.12 -0.90
N SER A 53 3.73 5.03 -1.71
CA SER A 53 4.49 6.17 -2.25
C SER A 53 4.95 7.12 -1.13
N ALA A 54 4.12 7.34 -0.10
CA ALA A 54 4.50 8.14 1.07
C ALA A 54 5.57 7.46 1.93
N VAL A 55 5.50 6.13 2.06
CA VAL A 55 6.51 5.32 2.76
C VAL A 55 7.87 5.39 2.06
N THR A 56 7.89 5.26 0.73
CA THR A 56 9.12 5.31 -0.08
C THR A 56 9.70 6.73 -0.23
N CYS A 57 8.87 7.78 -0.31
CA CYS A 57 9.33 9.17 -0.34
C CYS A 57 10.02 9.60 0.97
N SER A 58 9.57 9.07 2.11
CA SER A 58 10.28 9.28 3.39
C SER A 58 11.67 8.62 3.40
N GLN A 59 11.92 7.59 2.59
CA GLN A 59 13.17 6.85 2.54
C GLN A 59 14.30 7.63 1.83
N THR A 60 13.99 8.38 0.77
CA THR A 60 14.99 9.20 0.05
C THR A 60 15.44 10.43 0.83
N ALA A 61 14.55 11.02 1.63
CA ALA A 61 14.88 12.17 2.49
C ALA A 61 15.82 11.81 3.65
N ASP A 62 15.69 10.60 4.21
CA ASP A 62 16.55 10.10 5.30
C ASP A 62 17.96 9.68 4.81
N ILE A 63 18.12 9.35 3.52
CA ILE A 63 19.42 8.97 2.92
C ILE A 63 20.21 10.21 2.46
N ALA A 64 19.53 11.28 2.05
CA ALA A 64 20.18 12.50 1.54
C ALA A 64 20.77 13.43 2.64
N ASN A 65 20.47 13.16 3.92
CA ASN A 65 20.95 13.93 5.08
C ASN A 65 21.97 13.17 5.95
N GLY A 66 22.49 12.04 5.47
CA GLY A 66 23.51 11.21 6.15
C GLY A 66 24.92 11.44 5.62
#